data_AF-A0A970WIG0-F1
#
_entry.id   AF-A0A970WIG0-F1
#
_cell.length_a   1.000
_cell.length_b   1.000
_cell.length_c   1.000
_cell.angle_alpha   90.00
_cell.angle_beta   90.00
_cell.angle_gamma   90.00
#
_symmetry.space_group_name_H-M   'P 1'
#
loop_
_entity.id
_entity.type
_entity.pdbx_description
1 polymer ?
#
loop_
_entity_poly.entity_id
_entity_poly.type
_entity_poly.pdbx_seq_one_letter_code
_entity_poly.pdbx_strand_id
1 'polypeptide(L)'
;MAIALKKFESQLFTYVQMRQRQTVGTGKLVRALGVTPQQERELLSRLARCNLIARVRRGLYFVPPRLPPGGKWAPGEFLALTAFIEDQRGRYQICGPSAFYRYG
;
A
#
# COMPACT_ATOMS: atom_id res chain seq x y z
N MET A 1 15.43 -3.20 16.33
CA MET A 1 14.38 -2.40 16.99
C MET A 1 13.02 -2.94 16.60
N ALA A 2 12.26 -3.48 17.55
CA ALA A 2 10.88 -3.90 17.32
C ALA A 2 9.98 -2.66 17.25
N ILE A 3 9.14 -2.57 16.22
CA ILE A 3 8.23 -1.45 16.02
C ILE A 3 6.99 -1.72 16.88
N ALA A 4 6.77 -0.89 17.89
CA ALA A 4 5.52 -0.92 18.64
C ALA A 4 4.41 -0.32 17.78
N LEU A 5 3.65 -1.18 17.09
CA LEU A 5 2.48 -0.76 16.33
C LEU A 5 1.37 -0.33 17.28
N LYS A 6 0.80 0.85 17.04
CA LYS A 6 -0.39 1.28 17.76
C LYS A 6 -1.60 0.44 17.31
N LYS A 7 -2.63 0.33 18.16
CA LYS A 7 -3.86 -0.46 17.91
C LYS A 7 -4.42 -0.29 16.48
N PHE A 8 -4.53 0.94 15.98
CA PHE A 8 -5.03 1.22 14.64
C PHE A 8 -4.10 0.78 13.50
N GLU A 9 -2.78 0.85 13.70
CA GLU A 9 -1.81 0.37 12.71
C GLU A 9 -1.89 -1.15 12.60
N SER A 10 -1.91 -1.84 13.74
CA SER A 10 -2.09 -3.29 13.79
C SER A 10 -3.39 -3.71 13.10
N GLN A 11 -4.50 -3.05 13.40
CA GLN A 11 -5.80 -3.32 12.75
C GLN A 11 -5.75 -3.10 11.24
N LEU A 12 -5.06 -2.05 10.77
CA LEU A 12 -4.87 -1.80 9.34
C LEU A 12 -4.09 -2.94 8.68
N PHE A 13 -2.95 -3.33 9.23
CA PHE A 13 -2.12 -4.39 8.66
C PHE A 13 -2.85 -5.74 8.69
N THR A 14 -3.54 -6.06 9.78
CA THR A 14 -4.37 -7.28 9.87
C THR A 14 -5.50 -7.26 8.84
N TYR A 15 -6.22 -6.14 8.70
CA TYR A 15 -7.30 -6.02 7.72
C TYR A 15 -6.81 -6.23 6.28
N VAL A 16 -5.69 -5.60 5.92
CA VAL A 16 -5.06 -5.71 4.60
C VAL A 16 -4.61 -7.16 4.34
N GLN A 17 -3.98 -7.80 5.32
CA GLN A 17 -3.54 -9.19 5.25
C GLN A 17 -4.70 -10.16 5.06
N MET A 18 -5.77 -10.02 5.86
CA MET A 18 -6.97 -10.86 5.75
C MET A 18 -7.69 -10.70 4.41
N ARG A 19 -7.69 -9.48 3.85
CA ARG A 19 -8.29 -9.20 2.55
C ARG A 19 -7.39 -9.59 1.37
N GLN A 20 -6.14 -9.97 1.61
CA GLN A 20 -5.11 -10.20 0.59
C GLN A 20 -5.00 -9.04 -0.42
N ARG A 21 -5.32 -7.82 0.00
CA ARG A 21 -5.31 -6.63 -0.85
C ARG A 21 -4.15 -5.74 -0.47
N GLN A 22 -3.26 -5.48 -1.40
CA GLN A 22 -2.08 -4.63 -1.16
C GLN A 22 -2.38 -3.14 -1.35
N THR A 23 -3.60 -2.77 -1.79
CA THR A 23 -4.00 -1.38 -2.04
C THR A 23 -5.12 -0.92 -1.11
N VAL A 24 -4.87 0.21 -0.44
CA VAL A 24 -5.83 0.88 0.43
C VAL A 24 -6.14 2.26 -0.15
N GLY A 25 -7.42 2.46 -0.49
CA GLY A 25 -7.94 3.75 -0.90
C GLY A 25 -8.54 4.51 0.28
N THR A 26 -8.58 5.84 0.20
CA THR A 26 -9.30 6.66 1.19
C THR A 26 -10.77 6.25 1.30
N GLY A 27 -11.30 6.27 2.52
CA GLY A 27 -12.65 5.84 2.85
C GLY A 27 -12.82 4.33 3.03
N LYS A 28 -11.84 3.50 2.63
CA LYS A 28 -11.94 2.05 2.85
C LYS A 28 -11.82 1.70 4.33
N LEU A 29 -10.93 2.37 5.06
CA LEU A 29 -10.72 2.06 6.48
C LEU A 29 -11.86 2.60 7.33
N VAL A 30 -12.45 3.74 6.93
CA VAL A 30 -13.68 4.28 7.55
C VAL A 30 -14.79 3.22 7.51
N ARG A 31 -15.03 2.61 6.35
CA ARG A 31 -16.05 1.58 6.19
C ARG A 31 -15.70 0.25 6.86
N ALA A 32 -14.43 -0.12 6.89
CA ALA A 32 -13.99 -1.42 7.39
C ALA A 32 -13.74 -1.48 8.91
N LEU A 33 -13.23 -0.39 9.48
CA LEU A 33 -12.77 -0.33 10.88
C LEU A 33 -13.57 0.69 11.71
N GLY A 34 -14.54 1.39 11.12
CA GLY A 34 -15.36 2.39 11.82
C GLY A 34 -14.57 3.63 12.27
N VAL A 35 -13.41 3.89 11.67
CA VAL A 35 -12.59 5.08 11.98
C VAL A 35 -13.16 6.32 11.33
N THR A 36 -12.91 7.50 11.92
CA THR A 36 -13.30 8.76 11.28
C THR A 36 -12.41 9.06 10.06
N PRO A 37 -12.90 9.83 9.07
CA PRO A 37 -12.09 10.24 7.91
C PRO A 37 -10.81 11.00 8.30
N GLN A 38 -10.86 11.77 9.39
CA GLN A 38 -9.70 12.50 9.91
C GLN A 38 -8.64 11.54 10.47
N GLN A 39 -9.06 10.55 11.27
CA GLN A 39 -8.16 9.52 11.80
C GLN A 39 -7.55 8.68 10.68
N GLU A 40 -8.33 8.30 9.66
CA GLU A 40 -7.81 7.57 8.50
C GLU A 40 -6.71 8.37 7.79
N ARG A 41 -6.95 9.66 7.53
CA ARG A 41 -5.99 10.53 6.86
C ARG A 41 -4.70 10.69 7.66
N GLU A 42 -4.82 10.87 8.97
CA GLU A 42 -3.66 11.00 9.85
C GLU A 42 -2.85 9.70 9.92
N LEU A 43 -3.52 8.55 10.04
CA LEU A 43 -2.91 7.22 10.04
C LEU A 43 -2.12 6.97 8.76
N LEU A 44 -2.77 7.13 7.60
CA LEU A 44 -2.12 6.91 6.29
C LEU A 44 -0.97 7.90 6.05
N SER A 45 -1.14 9.16 6.46
CA SER A 45 -0.08 10.17 6.35
C SER A 45 1.12 9.82 7.22
N ARG A 46 0.90 9.37 8.47
CA ARG A 46 1.98 8.97 9.38
C ARG A 46 2.74 7.76 8.84
N LEU A 47 2.01 6.71 8.47
CA LEU A 47 2.63 5.48 7.94
C LEU A 47 3.44 5.75 6.67
N ALA A 48 2.95 6.62 5.78
CA ALA A 48 3.67 7.02 4.59
C ALA A 48 4.94 7.82 4.92
N ARG A 49 4.89 8.76 5.89
CA ARG A 49 6.08 9.51 6.34
C ARG A 49 7.13 8.62 7.00
N CYS A 50 6.72 7.55 7.68
CA CYS A 50 7.62 6.58 8.28
C CYS A 50 8.12 5.50 7.29
N ASN A 51 7.74 5.57 6.01
CA ASN A 51 8.04 4.57 4.98
C ASN A 51 7.54 3.15 5.34
N LEU A 52 6.45 3.01 6.10
CA LEU A 52 5.82 1.70 6.36
C LEU A 52 4.83 1.32 5.26
N ILE A 53 4.29 2.31 4.57
CA ILE A 53 3.42 2.16 3.40
C ILE A 53 3.93 3.11 2.32
N ALA A 54 3.63 2.80 1.06
CA ALA A 54 4.01 3.66 -0.06
C ALA A 54 2.79 4.40 -0.60
N ARG A 55 2.93 5.69 -0.90
CA ARG A 55 1.87 6.48 -1.52
C ARG A 55 2.00 6.40 -3.04
N VAL A 56 1.00 5.84 -3.71
CA VAL A 56 0.98 5.72 -5.18
C VAL A 56 0.48 7.02 -5.81
N ARG A 57 -0.65 7.53 -5.31
CA ARG A 57 -1.19 8.84 -5.64
C ARG A 57 -1.95 9.40 -4.46
N ARG A 58 -2.47 10.62 -4.56
CA ARG A 58 -3.38 11.13 -3.53
C ARG A 58 -4.62 10.23 -3.43
N GLY A 59 -4.80 9.65 -2.25
CA GLY A 59 -5.94 8.78 -1.94
C GLY A 59 -5.74 7.30 -2.22
N LEU A 60 -4.56 6.88 -2.68
CA LEU A 60 -4.22 5.47 -2.91
C LEU A 60 -2.84 5.14 -2.32
N TYR A 61 -2.82 4.12 -1.48
CA TYR A 61 -1.64 3.69 -0.74
C TYR A 61 -1.42 2.19 -0.95
N PHE A 62 -0.15 1.84 -1.12
CA PHE A 62 0.33 0.47 -1.09
C PHE A 62 0.70 0.09 0.33
N VAL A 63 0.27 -1.09 0.76
CA VAL A 63 0.59 -1.65 2.07
C VAL A 63 1.38 -2.94 1.86
N PRO A 64 2.47 -3.16 2.62
CA PRO A 64 3.25 -4.37 2.48
C PRO A 64 2.41 -5.62 2.81
N PRO A 65 2.58 -6.73 2.08
CA PRO A 65 1.92 -7.99 2.41
C PRO A 65 2.37 -8.55 3.78
N ARG A 66 3.62 -8.26 4.16
CA ARG A 66 4.20 -8.58 5.46
C ARG A 66 5.04 -7.41 5.93
N LEU A 67 5.00 -7.11 7.22
CA LEU A 67 5.80 -6.03 7.79
C LEU A 67 7.28 -6.26 7.49
N PRO A 68 8.00 -5.25 6.96
CA PRO A 68 9.40 -5.40 6.63
C PRO A 68 10.24 -5.56 7.90
N PRO A 69 11.23 -6.47 7.91
CA PRO A 69 12.25 -6.44 8.94
C PRO A 69 12.97 -5.09 8.90
N GLY A 70 12.95 -4.34 10.00
CA GLY A 70 13.57 -3.01 10.10
C GLY A 70 12.65 -1.82 9.82
N GLY A 71 11.36 -2.04 9.53
CA GLY A 71 10.35 -0.98 9.60
C GLY A 71 10.29 0.03 8.47
N LYS A 72 11.02 -0.22 7.39
CA LYS A 72 10.90 0.54 6.15
C LYS A 72 10.56 -0.42 5.02
N TRP A 73 9.60 -0.04 4.21
CA TRP A 73 9.17 -0.77 3.04
C TRP A 73 9.22 0.14 1.83
N ALA A 74 10.01 -0.25 0.84
CA ALA A 74 10.08 0.39 -0.46
C ALA A 74 9.59 -0.63 -1.50
N PRO A 75 8.39 -0.45 -2.09
CA PRO A 75 7.98 -1.28 -3.21
C PRO A 75 8.85 -0.98 -4.43
N GLY A 76 9.10 -1.99 -5.26
CA GLY A 76 9.76 -1.78 -6.55
C GLY A 76 8.93 -0.86 -7.45
N GLU A 77 9.59 -0.10 -8.31
CA GLU A 77 8.97 0.88 -9.21
C GLU A 77 7.87 0.27 -10.08
N PHE A 78 8.09 -0.94 -10.60
CA PHE A 78 7.10 -1.68 -11.39
C PHE A 78 5.81 -1.98 -10.63
N LEU A 79 5.90 -2.28 -9.32
CA LEU A 79 4.73 -2.57 -8.49
C LEU A 79 3.91 -1.28 -8.29
N ALA A 80 4.59 -0.17 -8.00
CA ALA A 80 3.96 1.14 -7.87
C ALA A 80 3.23 1.54 -9.16
N LEU A 81 3.88 1.38 -10.32
CA LEU A 81 3.30 1.67 -11.62
C LEU A 81 2.10 0.77 -11.95
N THR A 82 2.22 -0.53 -11.71
CA THR A 82 1.15 -1.50 -11.98
C THR A 82 -0.11 -1.15 -11.21
N ALA A 83 -0.04 -0.88 -9.90
CA ALA A 83 -1.25 -0.52 -9.17
C ALA A 83 -1.82 0.85 -9.54
N PHE A 84 -0.98 1.79 -9.98
CA PHE A 84 -1.49 3.04 -10.51
C PHE A 84 -2.34 2.80 -11.76
N ILE A 85 -1.87 1.94 -12.67
CA ILE A 85 -2.60 1.58 -13.89
C ILE A 85 -3.89 0.82 -13.55
N GLU A 86 -3.82 -0.14 -12.62
CA GLU A 86 -5.01 -0.89 -12.16
C GLU A 86 -6.06 0.01 -11.51
N ASP A 87 -5.66 0.96 -10.66
CA ASP A 87 -6.56 1.94 -10.04
C ASP A 87 -7.27 2.81 -11.08
N GLN A 88 -6.55 3.17 -12.14
CA GLN A 88 -7.10 3.92 -13.27
C GLN A 88 -7.88 3.05 -14.26
N ARG A 89 -8.02 1.73 -14.00
CA ARG A 89 -8.60 0.73 -14.94
C ARG A 89 -7.94 0.77 -16.32
N GLY A 90 -6.67 1.15 -16.36
CA GLY A 90 -5.89 1.20 -17.57
C GLY A 90 -5.46 -0.20 -18.01
N ARG A 91 -5.00 -0.28 -19.25
CA ARG A 91 -4.33 -1.46 -19.80
C ARG A 91 -2.92 -1.07 -20.17
N TYR A 92 -1.99 -2.00 -20.05
CA TYR A 92 -0.62 -1.78 -20.42
C TYR A 92 -0.02 -3.05 -21.03
N GLN A 93 1.05 -2.85 -21.79
CA GLN A 93 1.87 -3.92 -22.34
C GLN A 93 3.29 -3.70 -21.84
N ILE A 94 3.96 -4.79 -21.46
CA ILE A 94 5.38 -4.76 -21.15
C ILE A 94 6.13 -4.74 -22.49
N CYS A 95 6.98 -3.74 -22.69
CA CYS A 95 7.68 -3.51 -23.95
C CYS A 95 9.20 -3.38 -23.72
N GLY A 96 9.97 -3.35 -24.82
CA GLY A 96 11.42 -3.15 -24.78
C GLY A 96 12.18 -4.30 -24.10
N PRO A 97 13.40 -4.03 -23.57
CA PRO A 97 14.21 -5.06 -22.91
C PRO A 97 13.48 -5.81 -21.78
N SER A 98 12.60 -5.14 -21.03
CA SER A 98 11.80 -5.76 -19.97
C SER A 98 10.84 -6.85 -20.47
N ALA A 99 10.37 -6.76 -21.73
CA ALA A 99 9.56 -7.81 -22.32
C ALA A 99 10.40 -9.07 -22.59
N PHE A 100 11.61 -8.90 -23.14
CA PHE A 100 12.54 -10.00 -23.37
C PHE A 100 12.97 -10.67 -22.06
N TYR A 101 13.34 -9.91 -21.02
CA TYR A 101 13.72 -10.48 -19.72
C TYR A 101 12.60 -11.24 -19.02
N ARG A 102 11.32 -10.95 -19.31
CA ARG A 102 10.18 -11.56 -18.64
C ARG A 102 9.66 -12.81 -19.35
N TYR A 103 9.71 -12.80 -20.68
CA TYR A 103 9.12 -13.84 -21.53
C TYR A 103 10.18 -14.68 -22.28
N GLY A 104 11.47 -14.36 -22.14
CA GLY A 104 12.61 -15.06 -22.74
C GLY A 104 13.24 -16.08 -21.80
#